data_AF-A0A8J6P2G0-F1
#
_entry.id   AF-A0A8J6P2G0-F1
#
_cell.length_a   1.000
_cell.length_b   1.000
_cell.length_c   1.000
_cell.angle_alpha   90.00
_cell.angle_beta   90.00
_cell.angle_gamma   90.00
#
_symmetry.space_group_name_H-M   'P 1'
#
loop_
_entity.id
_entity.type
_entity.pdbx_description
1 polymer ?
#
loop_
_entity_poly.entity_id
_entity_poly.type
_entity_poly.pdbx_seq_one_letter_code
_entity_poly.pdbx_strand_id
1 'polypeptide(L)'
;MKTNFKSSVVLMVFLLFSLIVFPVSAQEELESSGLLSESTVPESSEPAESIGEESSESVPEESSEPVSSQEPESETLSEEGAPESVSKDTAGQTQSMAISSNEYWNEETEATLALACDWLTISHQGELYYFCMGTAGEPAPAQLVTAYIAQVSAEEGEQEILDTEYTALNTTFCGYSARNVLGTDFIKGIEDYPDYDSQELNTIVYALLALDSNQYRVKETARNTRTSLLEQLLLYQNEDGGFAELLNHSSTPSSTALALTVLSNYQERQVDYQEAVQAGLSYLSETQQPDGIFLDRGKESSSATAKVLTALISLDIPLDDERFVKQNHTLNEVLMRYVRLDGGFSEMLDQDSDVVATEYAILALSSMKQGKNPYQLSNPLQDTNSASSADTSGVEREPLRGPVKITVIISAVIVVILAAAVVNLAGSRQQKKQKEQQDHDEIHE
;
A
#
# COMPACT_ATOMS: atom_id res chain seq x y z
N MET A 1 39.93 -42.82 -15.67
CA MET A 1 38.61 -43.17 -15.11
C MET A 1 37.75 -41.90 -15.14
N LYS A 2 37.08 -41.61 -16.26
CA LYS A 2 36.10 -40.53 -16.39
C LYS A 2 35.01 -41.04 -17.32
N THR A 3 33.90 -41.44 -16.75
CA THR A 3 32.70 -41.87 -17.49
C THR A 3 31.47 -41.37 -16.76
N ASN A 4 30.60 -40.73 -17.55
CA ASN A 4 29.14 -40.72 -17.44
C ASN A 4 28.48 -39.84 -16.37
N PHE A 5 28.31 -38.56 -16.70
CA PHE A 5 27.19 -37.75 -16.18
C PHE A 5 26.41 -36.99 -17.27
N LYS A 6 26.87 -37.01 -18.53
CA LYS A 6 26.22 -36.27 -19.63
C LYS A 6 25.12 -37.03 -20.39
N SER A 7 24.96 -38.34 -20.20
CA SER A 7 23.92 -39.12 -20.91
C SER A 7 22.58 -39.23 -20.21
N SER A 8 22.48 -38.93 -18.90
CA SER A 8 21.20 -39.07 -18.18
C SER A 8 20.24 -37.88 -18.41
N VAL A 9 20.79 -36.68 -18.66
CA VAL A 9 19.97 -35.47 -18.87
C VAL A 9 19.41 -35.40 -20.30
N VAL A 10 20.14 -35.93 -21.30
CA VAL A 10 19.68 -35.95 -22.70
C VAL A 10 18.58 -36.99 -22.93
N LEU A 11 18.57 -38.10 -22.17
CA LEU A 11 17.53 -39.13 -22.28
C LEU A 11 16.21 -38.70 -21.60
N MET A 12 16.28 -37.86 -20.58
CA MET A 12 15.10 -37.36 -19.85
C MET A 12 14.37 -36.25 -20.63
N VAL A 13 15.10 -35.46 -21.43
CA VAL A 13 14.51 -34.43 -22.31
C VAL A 13 13.86 -35.05 -23.56
N PHE A 14 14.31 -36.22 -24.03
CA PHE A 14 13.69 -36.91 -25.15
C PHE A 14 12.41 -37.69 -24.78
N LEU A 15 12.27 -38.16 -23.54
CA LEU A 15 11.05 -38.85 -23.07
C LEU A 15 9.88 -37.87 -22.80
N LEU A 16 10.18 -36.63 -22.44
CA LEU A 16 9.15 -35.58 -22.27
C LEU A 16 8.64 -35.03 -23.61
N PHE A 17 9.36 -35.23 -24.71
CA PHE A 17 8.98 -34.72 -26.04
C PHE A 17 8.17 -35.71 -26.90
N SER A 18 7.96 -36.96 -26.45
CA SER A 18 7.13 -37.95 -27.18
C SER A 18 5.71 -38.14 -26.64
N LEU A 19 5.26 -37.34 -25.66
CA LEU A 19 3.91 -37.45 -25.09
C LEU A 19 2.93 -36.35 -25.56
N ILE A 20 3.35 -35.48 -26.47
CA ILE A 20 2.46 -34.46 -27.05
C ILE A 20 2.48 -34.67 -28.56
N VAL A 21 1.54 -35.48 -29.07
CA VAL A 21 0.89 -35.42 -30.40
C VAL A 21 0.23 -36.79 -30.70
N PHE A 22 -1.09 -36.89 -30.44
CA PHE A 22 -2.18 -37.52 -31.23
C PHE A 22 -3.38 -37.90 -30.31
N PRO A 23 -4.62 -38.06 -30.85
CA PRO A 23 -5.82 -37.53 -30.22
C PRO A 23 -6.75 -38.61 -29.64
N VAL A 24 -7.75 -38.12 -28.90
CA VAL A 24 -8.99 -38.75 -28.43
C VAL A 24 -9.47 -39.96 -29.27
N SER A 25 -9.78 -41.08 -28.59
CA SER A 25 -10.98 -41.92 -28.82
C SER A 25 -11.15 -43.04 -27.76
N ALA A 26 -12.34 -43.05 -27.14
CA ALA A 26 -13.14 -44.21 -26.67
C ALA A 26 -12.65 -45.16 -25.54
N GLN A 27 -13.37 -45.05 -24.40
CA GLN A 27 -14.22 -46.07 -23.73
C GLN A 27 -13.66 -47.40 -23.16
N GLU A 28 -14.33 -47.83 -22.07
CA GLU A 28 -14.29 -49.13 -21.33
C GLU A 28 -13.08 -49.33 -20.39
N GLU A 29 -13.13 -49.99 -19.23
CA GLU A 29 -14.12 -50.45 -18.24
C GLU A 29 -13.24 -51.06 -17.10
N LEU A 30 -13.82 -51.44 -15.95
CA LEU A 30 -13.30 -52.36 -14.91
C LEU A 30 -12.52 -51.80 -13.70
N GLU A 31 -13.32 -51.56 -12.65
CA GLU A 31 -13.37 -52.30 -11.38
C GLU A 31 -12.14 -52.82 -10.62
N SER A 32 -12.29 -52.72 -9.28
CA SER A 32 -11.65 -53.47 -8.18
C SER A 32 -10.25 -52.96 -7.78
N SER A 33 -9.84 -52.84 -6.52
CA SER A 33 -10.22 -53.47 -5.25
C SER A 33 -9.75 -52.52 -4.12
N GLY A 34 -10.45 -52.35 -3.00
CA GLY A 34 -10.29 -53.21 -1.81
C GLY A 34 -9.19 -52.68 -0.87
N LEU A 35 -9.56 -51.92 0.17
CA LEU A 35 -9.62 -52.31 1.59
C LEU A 35 -8.42 -51.86 2.47
N LEU A 36 -8.81 -51.06 3.48
CA LEU A 36 -8.51 -51.13 4.92
C LEU A 36 -7.08 -51.20 5.47
N SER A 37 -6.89 -50.36 6.51
CA SER A 37 -6.40 -50.62 7.88
C SER A 37 -5.32 -49.60 8.29
N GLU A 38 -5.53 -48.70 9.26
CA GLU A 38 -5.83 -48.83 10.70
C GLU A 38 -4.56 -48.72 11.56
N SER A 39 -4.66 -47.87 12.60
CA SER A 39 -3.88 -47.88 13.85
C SER A 39 -2.42 -47.38 13.75
N THR A 40 -1.80 -46.70 14.72
CA THR A 40 -2.13 -46.30 16.11
C THR A 40 -1.08 -45.26 16.54
N VAL A 41 -1.45 -44.35 17.44
CA VAL A 41 -0.56 -43.69 18.43
C VAL A 41 -0.62 -44.55 19.71
N PRO A 42 0.37 -44.58 20.62
CA PRO A 42 0.34 -43.62 21.75
C PRO A 42 1.68 -43.28 22.46
N GLU A 43 1.64 -42.14 23.16
CA GLU A 43 2.03 -41.86 24.56
C GLU A 43 3.45 -41.61 25.10
N SER A 44 3.42 -40.71 26.10
CA SER A 44 4.25 -40.53 27.31
C SER A 44 5.49 -39.63 27.16
N SER A 45 5.87 -38.71 28.07
CA SER A 45 5.56 -38.53 29.51
C SER A 45 6.12 -37.17 30.01
N GLU A 46 5.42 -36.53 30.96
CA GLU A 46 5.94 -35.59 31.99
C GLU A 46 6.42 -36.40 33.24
N PRO A 47 7.02 -35.88 34.36
CA PRO A 47 6.87 -34.53 34.98
C PRO A 47 8.06 -33.95 35.82
N ALA A 48 7.80 -32.78 36.47
CA ALA A 48 8.07 -32.42 37.88
C ALA A 48 9.08 -31.29 38.28
N GLU A 49 8.52 -30.20 38.85
CA GLU A 49 8.80 -29.41 40.09
C GLU A 49 10.23 -29.06 40.62
N SER A 50 10.42 -27.77 40.99
CA SER A 50 10.79 -27.26 42.35
C SER A 50 10.81 -25.69 42.38
N ILE A 51 10.05 -25.00 43.26
CA ILE A 51 10.40 -24.34 44.57
C ILE A 51 11.64 -23.41 44.47
N GLY A 52 11.72 -22.15 44.92
CA GLY A 52 10.91 -21.22 45.73
C GLY A 52 11.78 -20.01 46.16
N GLU A 53 11.17 -19.04 46.88
CA GLU A 53 11.73 -17.86 47.61
C GLU A 53 12.05 -16.57 46.81
N GLU A 54 12.01 -15.35 47.38
CA GLU A 54 11.06 -14.59 48.23
C GLU A 54 11.61 -13.14 48.31
N SER A 55 10.72 -12.14 48.40
CA SER A 55 10.91 -10.80 49.01
C SER A 55 11.79 -9.71 48.33
N SER A 56 11.21 -8.55 48.03
CA SER A 56 11.20 -7.41 48.98
C SER A 56 10.46 -6.19 48.40
N GLU A 57 9.82 -5.49 49.32
CA GLU A 57 8.81 -4.44 49.19
C GLU A 57 9.41 -3.13 49.73
N SER A 58 9.04 -1.95 49.19
CA SER A 58 9.05 -0.70 49.96
C SER A 58 8.30 0.45 49.26
N VAL A 59 7.27 0.93 49.96
CA VAL A 59 6.64 2.27 49.91
C VAL A 59 6.88 2.93 51.28
N PRO A 60 6.90 4.27 51.37
CA PRO A 60 5.92 4.98 52.25
C PRO A 60 5.41 6.30 51.60
N GLU A 61 4.12 6.67 51.60
CA GLU A 61 3.31 7.42 52.62
C GLU A 61 4.05 8.61 53.30
N GLU A 62 3.53 9.83 53.53
CA GLU A 62 2.16 10.31 53.79
C GLU A 62 2.05 11.87 53.82
N SER A 63 0.83 12.40 53.59
CA SER A 63 0.16 13.55 54.25
C SER A 63 0.36 15.04 53.84
N SER A 64 -0.74 15.71 53.43
CA SER A 64 -1.49 16.77 54.17
C SER A 64 -2.14 17.88 53.27
N GLU A 65 -3.45 18.11 53.47
CA GLU A 65 -4.31 19.19 52.92
C GLU A 65 -4.32 20.47 53.83
N PRO A 66 -5.26 21.46 53.75
CA PRO A 66 -5.81 22.31 52.66
C PRO A 66 -5.84 23.83 52.98
N VAL A 67 -5.97 24.74 52.00
CA VAL A 67 -6.45 26.16 52.15
C VAL A 67 -7.00 26.63 50.76
N SER A 68 -8.29 26.85 50.52
CA SER A 68 -9.22 27.98 50.83
C SER A 68 -8.96 29.34 50.13
N SER A 69 -9.96 29.72 49.30
CA SER A 69 -10.52 31.07 49.05
C SER A 69 -9.70 32.15 48.29
N GLN A 70 -10.17 32.62 47.13
CA GLN A 70 -10.96 33.88 46.96
C GLN A 70 -11.05 34.37 45.49
N GLU A 71 -12.27 34.70 45.06
CA GLU A 71 -12.60 35.66 43.98
C GLU A 71 -12.21 37.11 44.36
N PRO A 72 -12.23 38.05 43.41
CA PRO A 72 -13.36 39.00 43.35
C PRO A 72 -13.92 39.17 41.92
N GLU A 73 -15.24 39.26 41.73
CA GLU A 73 -16.06 40.49 41.68
C GLU A 73 -15.46 41.59 40.78
N SER A 74 -15.96 41.74 39.54
CA SER A 74 -17.10 42.57 39.11
C SER A 74 -16.75 44.04 38.85
N GLU A 75 -16.86 44.49 37.60
CA GLU A 75 -17.43 45.80 37.27
C GLU A 75 -18.30 45.69 36.01
N THR A 76 -19.60 45.84 36.24
CA THR A 76 -20.65 46.18 35.28
C THR A 76 -20.45 47.61 34.76
N LEU A 77 -20.83 47.89 33.50
CA LEU A 77 -21.63 49.06 33.13
C LEU A 77 -22.11 49.00 31.66
N SER A 78 -23.43 48.78 31.53
CA SER A 78 -24.42 49.41 30.62
C SER A 78 -24.12 49.53 29.11
N GLU A 79 -24.86 48.87 28.22
CA GLU A 79 -26.26 49.07 27.77
C GLU A 79 -26.46 50.09 26.63
N GLU A 80 -27.18 49.59 25.62
CA GLU A 80 -28.09 50.24 24.67
C GLU A 80 -27.57 51.10 23.51
N GLY A 81 -28.09 50.76 22.31
CA GLY A 81 -28.27 51.73 21.23
C GLY A 81 -28.14 51.21 19.80
N ALA A 82 -29.01 50.30 19.35
CA ALA A 82 -29.44 50.24 17.94
C ALA A 82 -30.85 50.86 17.85
N PRO A 83 -31.46 51.14 16.67
CA PRO A 83 -30.97 50.95 15.29
C PRO A 83 -31.27 52.16 14.36
N GLU A 84 -30.75 52.16 13.13
CA GLU A 84 -31.49 52.72 12.00
C GLU A 84 -31.12 52.02 10.68
N SER A 85 -32.14 51.85 9.85
CA SER A 85 -32.25 50.95 8.70
C SER A 85 -31.74 51.58 7.39
N VAL A 86 -31.50 50.77 6.35
CA VAL A 86 -32.08 50.91 5.00
C VAL A 86 -31.50 49.90 3.97
N SER A 87 -32.44 49.16 3.36
CA SER A 87 -32.51 48.51 2.02
C SER A 87 -31.50 47.46 1.52
N LYS A 88 -32.02 46.22 1.46
CA LYS A 88 -32.00 45.23 0.37
C LYS A 88 -31.47 45.65 -1.01
N ASP A 89 -30.53 44.85 -1.54
CA ASP A 89 -30.68 43.99 -2.73
C ASP A 89 -29.30 43.79 -3.39
N THR A 90 -28.77 42.55 -3.38
CA THR A 90 -28.16 41.88 -4.54
C THR A 90 -27.78 40.46 -4.12
N ALA A 91 -28.23 39.50 -4.93
CA ALA A 91 -28.02 38.07 -4.79
C ALA A 91 -26.55 37.71 -4.56
N GLY A 92 -26.29 36.96 -3.49
CA GLY A 92 -25.01 36.31 -3.26
C GLY A 92 -24.74 35.30 -4.36
N GLN A 93 -23.85 35.65 -5.28
CA GLN A 93 -23.05 34.66 -5.97
C GLN A 93 -22.16 34.03 -4.90
N THR A 94 -22.46 32.79 -4.52
CA THR A 94 -21.50 31.91 -3.86
C THR A 94 -20.34 31.75 -4.83
N GLN A 95 -19.32 32.58 -4.70
CA GLN A 95 -18.03 32.32 -5.31
C GLN A 95 -17.51 31.04 -4.67
N SER A 96 -17.52 29.99 -5.47
CA SER A 96 -16.61 28.86 -5.32
C SER A 96 -15.23 29.42 -5.03
N MET A 97 -14.80 29.31 -3.78
CA MET A 97 -13.41 29.54 -3.39
C MET A 97 -12.63 28.41 -4.04
N ALA A 98 -12.00 28.70 -5.17
CA ALA A 98 -10.95 27.86 -5.71
C ALA A 98 -9.90 27.69 -4.59
N ILE A 99 -9.61 26.44 -4.26
CA ILE A 99 -8.59 26.01 -3.31
C ILE A 99 -7.32 26.81 -3.59
N SER A 100 -6.85 27.54 -2.59
CA SER A 100 -5.57 28.24 -2.59
C SER A 100 -4.51 27.26 -3.10
N SER A 101 -3.76 27.64 -4.13
CA SER A 101 -2.52 26.96 -4.50
C SER A 101 -1.74 26.65 -3.22
N ASN A 102 -1.48 25.36 -2.96
CA ASN A 102 -0.70 24.92 -1.82
C ASN A 102 0.60 25.75 -1.80
N GLU A 103 0.78 26.61 -0.79
CA GLU A 103 1.94 27.53 -0.70
C GLU A 103 3.27 26.76 -0.67
N TYR A 104 3.22 25.50 -0.24
CA TYR A 104 4.36 24.59 -0.15
C TYR A 104 4.58 23.77 -1.43
N TRP A 105 3.71 23.91 -2.45
CA TRP A 105 3.91 23.31 -3.77
C TRP A 105 4.59 24.31 -4.71
N ASN A 106 5.82 23.99 -5.11
CA ASN A 106 6.65 24.83 -5.97
C ASN A 106 7.36 23.99 -7.06
N GLU A 107 8.08 24.67 -7.96
CA GLU A 107 8.81 24.04 -9.07
C GLU A 107 9.83 22.98 -8.60
N GLU A 108 10.43 23.17 -7.42
CA GLU A 108 11.37 22.21 -6.84
C GLU A 108 10.66 20.92 -6.40
N THR A 109 9.55 21.04 -5.66
CA THR A 109 8.75 19.86 -5.25
C THR A 109 8.14 19.13 -6.46
N GLU A 110 7.74 19.87 -7.49
CA GLU A 110 7.23 19.28 -8.74
C GLU A 110 8.33 18.50 -9.48
N ALA A 111 9.54 19.07 -9.56
CA ALA A 111 10.70 18.40 -10.14
C ALA A 111 11.12 17.16 -9.33
N THR A 112 11.10 17.24 -8.00
CA THR A 112 11.40 16.11 -7.12
C THR A 112 10.41 14.95 -7.31
N LEU A 113 9.11 15.23 -7.41
CA LEU A 113 8.11 14.20 -7.71
C LEU A 113 8.39 13.52 -9.06
N ALA A 114 8.69 14.30 -10.10
CA ALA A 114 8.99 13.76 -11.42
C ALA A 114 10.25 12.86 -11.40
N LEU A 115 11.32 13.32 -10.74
CA LEU A 115 12.57 12.56 -10.62
C LEU A 115 12.38 11.27 -9.81
N ALA A 116 11.56 11.29 -8.76
CA ALA A 116 11.24 10.09 -8.00
C ALA A 116 10.48 9.05 -8.86
N CYS A 117 9.53 9.50 -9.69
CA CYS A 117 8.80 8.64 -10.62
C CYS A 117 9.74 8.04 -11.70
N ASP A 118 10.66 8.85 -12.24
CA ASP A 118 11.67 8.41 -13.19
C ASP A 118 12.61 7.35 -12.56
N TRP A 119 13.08 7.61 -11.34
CA TRP A 119 13.92 6.67 -10.60
C TRP A 119 13.19 5.34 -10.36
N LEU A 120 11.93 5.39 -9.91
CA LEU A 120 11.12 4.20 -9.62
C LEU A 120 10.85 3.36 -10.88
N THR A 121 10.85 3.99 -12.06
CA THR A 121 10.66 3.29 -13.35
C THR A 121 11.86 2.45 -13.76
N ILE A 122 13.07 2.82 -13.31
CA ILE A 122 14.32 2.11 -13.63
C ILE A 122 14.87 1.26 -12.48
N SER A 123 14.34 1.42 -11.27
CA SER A 123 14.65 0.59 -10.11
C SER A 123 13.99 -0.79 -10.21
N HIS A 124 14.22 -1.64 -9.21
CA HIS A 124 13.29 -2.74 -8.98
C HIS A 124 11.92 -2.16 -8.63
N GLN A 125 10.86 -2.62 -9.30
CA GLN A 125 9.49 -2.15 -9.05
C GLN A 125 9.03 -2.67 -7.70
N GLY A 126 8.68 -1.78 -6.79
CA GLY A 126 8.10 -2.12 -5.50
C GLY A 126 6.65 -2.58 -5.64
N GLU A 127 6.09 -3.05 -4.52
CA GLU A 127 4.74 -3.60 -4.45
C GLU A 127 3.66 -2.54 -4.74
N LEU A 128 3.99 -1.25 -4.60
CA LEU A 128 3.09 -0.12 -4.82
C LEU A 128 3.40 0.66 -6.11
N TYR A 129 4.25 0.13 -6.99
CA TYR A 129 4.75 0.84 -8.17
C TYR A 129 3.64 1.48 -9.01
N TYR A 130 2.68 0.68 -9.47
CA TYR A 130 1.63 1.16 -10.38
C TYR A 130 0.69 2.16 -9.71
N PHE A 131 0.40 1.93 -8.43
CA PHE A 131 -0.34 2.84 -7.58
C PHE A 131 0.37 4.19 -7.49
N CYS A 132 1.66 4.21 -7.09
CA CYS A 132 2.45 5.44 -6.96
C CYS A 132 2.48 6.24 -8.27
N MET A 133 2.80 5.58 -9.39
CA MET A 133 2.82 6.21 -10.72
C MET A 133 1.45 6.81 -11.09
N GLY A 134 0.36 6.08 -10.82
CA GLY A 134 -1.00 6.58 -11.02
C GLY A 134 -1.33 7.81 -10.18
N THR A 135 -0.93 7.83 -8.90
CA THR A 135 -1.17 8.98 -7.99
C THR A 135 -0.39 10.24 -8.40
N ALA A 136 0.82 10.09 -8.92
CA ALA A 136 1.64 11.20 -9.38
C ALA A 136 1.06 11.91 -10.63
N GLY A 137 0.18 11.21 -11.35
CA GLY A 137 -0.32 11.61 -12.66
C GLY A 137 0.61 11.21 -13.80
N GLU A 138 1.60 10.35 -13.54
CA GLU A 138 2.60 9.85 -14.48
C GLU A 138 2.42 8.33 -14.61
N PRO A 139 1.41 7.84 -15.35
CA PRO A 139 1.09 6.42 -15.37
C PRO A 139 2.25 5.58 -15.92
N ALA A 140 2.43 4.38 -15.35
CA ALA A 140 3.45 3.45 -15.79
C ALA A 140 3.33 3.11 -17.30
N PRO A 141 4.44 2.77 -17.98
CA PRO A 141 4.41 2.40 -19.39
C PRO A 141 3.37 1.32 -19.71
N ALA A 142 2.57 1.53 -20.76
CA ALA A 142 1.43 0.66 -21.08
C ALA A 142 1.81 -0.83 -21.27
N GLN A 143 3.04 -1.12 -21.72
CA GLN A 143 3.52 -2.50 -21.82
C GLN A 143 3.73 -3.15 -20.45
N LEU A 144 4.24 -2.39 -19.47
CA LEU A 144 4.41 -2.86 -18.10
C LEU A 144 3.05 -3.04 -17.43
N VAL A 145 2.12 -2.12 -17.63
CA VAL A 145 0.73 -2.27 -17.15
C VAL A 145 0.09 -3.53 -17.74
N THR A 146 0.19 -3.73 -19.05
CA THR A 146 -0.37 -4.91 -19.72
C THR A 146 0.23 -6.21 -19.18
N ALA A 147 1.54 -6.23 -18.94
CA ALA A 147 2.24 -7.39 -18.38
C ALA A 147 1.79 -7.69 -16.94
N TYR A 148 1.69 -6.66 -16.10
CA TYR A 148 1.24 -6.78 -14.71
C TYR A 148 -0.20 -7.27 -14.62
N ILE A 149 -1.12 -6.66 -15.37
CA ILE A 149 -2.54 -7.07 -15.42
C ILE A 149 -2.65 -8.54 -15.87
N ALA A 150 -1.88 -8.96 -16.88
CA ALA A 150 -1.88 -10.34 -17.32
C ALA A 150 -1.32 -11.29 -16.25
N GLN A 151 -0.23 -10.90 -15.57
CA GLN A 151 0.39 -11.68 -14.49
C GLN A 151 -0.59 -11.92 -13.34
N VAL A 152 -1.15 -10.85 -12.75
CA VAL A 152 -2.03 -10.98 -11.57
C VAL A 152 -3.34 -11.68 -11.89
N SER A 153 -3.83 -11.57 -13.14
CA SER A 153 -5.04 -12.29 -13.56
C SER A 153 -4.82 -13.79 -13.80
N ALA A 154 -3.57 -14.21 -14.04
CA ALA A 154 -3.22 -15.59 -14.34
C ALA A 154 -2.68 -16.35 -13.10
N GLU A 155 -2.57 -15.66 -11.97
CA GLU A 155 -2.07 -16.25 -10.74
C GLU A 155 -3.10 -17.19 -10.14
N GLU A 156 -2.67 -18.41 -9.85
CA GLU A 156 -3.50 -19.46 -9.27
C GLU A 156 -2.87 -19.90 -7.94
N GLY A 157 -3.67 -19.97 -6.86
CA GLY A 157 -3.21 -20.42 -5.55
C GLY A 157 -3.67 -19.52 -4.42
N GLU A 158 -3.28 -19.88 -3.19
CA GLU A 158 -3.40 -18.99 -2.04
C GLU A 158 -2.34 -17.90 -2.14
N GLN A 159 -2.77 -16.64 -2.21
CA GLN A 159 -1.92 -15.47 -2.13
C GLN A 159 -1.92 -14.95 -0.68
N GLU A 160 -0.83 -14.28 -0.28
CA GLU A 160 -0.88 -13.46 0.92
C GLU A 160 -1.93 -12.37 0.73
N ILE A 161 -2.76 -12.14 1.75
CA ILE A 161 -3.90 -11.22 1.62
C ILE A 161 -3.43 -9.79 1.33
N LEU A 162 -2.27 -9.39 1.84
CA LEU A 162 -1.66 -8.10 1.57
C LEU A 162 -1.33 -7.93 0.07
N ASP A 163 -0.87 -8.99 -0.62
CA ASP A 163 -0.64 -8.97 -2.07
C ASP A 163 -1.94 -8.71 -2.84
N THR A 164 -3.06 -9.27 -2.36
CA THR A 164 -4.38 -9.03 -2.96
C THR A 164 -4.79 -7.56 -2.82
N GLU A 165 -4.51 -6.95 -1.67
CA GLU A 165 -4.84 -5.54 -1.38
C GLU A 165 -3.98 -4.58 -2.22
N TYR A 166 -2.67 -4.84 -2.30
CA TYR A 166 -1.77 -4.12 -3.20
C TYR A 166 -2.18 -4.29 -4.66
N THR A 167 -2.57 -5.49 -5.06
CA THR A 167 -3.06 -5.75 -6.42
C THR A 167 -4.34 -4.97 -6.70
N ALA A 168 -5.28 -4.92 -5.75
CA ALA A 168 -6.49 -4.11 -5.89
C ALA A 168 -6.17 -2.62 -6.06
N LEU A 169 -5.21 -2.07 -5.29
CA LEU A 169 -4.75 -0.68 -5.45
C LEU A 169 -4.07 -0.44 -6.80
N ASN A 170 -3.06 -1.22 -7.13
CA ASN A 170 -2.29 -1.08 -8.36
C ASN A 170 -3.17 -1.18 -9.61
N THR A 171 -4.07 -2.17 -9.66
CA THR A 171 -4.99 -2.36 -10.79
C THR A 171 -5.96 -1.19 -10.91
N THR A 172 -6.51 -0.71 -9.79
CA THR A 172 -7.38 0.48 -9.73
C THR A 172 -6.69 1.70 -10.31
N PHE A 173 -5.45 1.98 -9.91
CA PHE A 173 -4.70 3.14 -10.40
C PHE A 173 -4.10 2.94 -11.80
N CYS A 174 -4.07 1.71 -12.32
CA CYS A 174 -3.90 1.43 -13.76
C CYS A 174 -5.16 1.68 -14.60
N GLY A 175 -6.30 2.02 -13.97
CA GLY A 175 -7.58 2.22 -14.65
C GLY A 175 -8.40 0.93 -14.85
N TYR A 176 -8.03 -0.17 -14.21
CA TYR A 176 -8.79 -1.42 -14.20
C TYR A 176 -9.59 -1.51 -12.90
N SER A 177 -10.90 -1.79 -12.99
CA SER A 177 -11.68 -2.05 -11.79
C SER A 177 -11.19 -3.34 -11.13
N ALA A 178 -10.79 -3.27 -9.86
CA ALA A 178 -10.36 -4.42 -9.06
C ALA A 178 -11.48 -5.45 -8.82
N ARG A 179 -12.73 -5.09 -9.14
CA ARG A 179 -13.88 -6.01 -9.21
C ARG A 179 -13.85 -6.94 -10.42
N ASN A 180 -13.08 -6.60 -11.46
CA ASN A 180 -12.97 -7.38 -12.68
C ASN A 180 -11.67 -7.06 -13.44
N VAL A 181 -10.59 -7.70 -13.02
CA VAL A 181 -9.30 -7.68 -13.72
C VAL A 181 -9.20 -8.95 -14.54
N LEU A 182 -9.63 -8.86 -15.81
CA LEU A 182 -9.67 -9.98 -16.76
C LEU A 182 -10.42 -11.23 -16.23
N GLY A 183 -11.45 -11.04 -15.42
CA GLY A 183 -12.26 -12.10 -14.81
C GLY A 183 -11.97 -12.37 -13.33
N THR A 184 -10.91 -11.78 -12.78
CA THR A 184 -10.56 -11.91 -11.35
C THR A 184 -11.13 -10.74 -10.54
N ASP A 185 -11.78 -11.02 -9.40
CA ASP A 185 -12.34 -10.03 -8.48
C ASP A 185 -11.50 -10.01 -7.18
N PHE A 186 -10.56 -9.06 -7.11
CA PHE A 186 -9.68 -8.89 -5.94
C PHE A 186 -10.42 -8.30 -4.74
N ILE A 187 -11.47 -7.50 -4.98
CA ILE A 187 -12.31 -6.98 -3.89
C ILE A 187 -13.08 -8.11 -3.22
N LYS A 188 -13.56 -9.09 -3.98
CA LYS A 188 -14.15 -10.30 -3.41
C LYS A 188 -13.14 -11.09 -2.56
N GLY A 189 -11.86 -11.08 -2.93
CA GLY A 189 -10.78 -11.66 -2.11
C GLY A 189 -10.74 -11.03 -0.72
N ILE A 190 -10.75 -9.69 -0.65
CA ILE A 190 -10.84 -8.94 0.62
C ILE A 190 -12.15 -9.25 1.36
N GLU A 191 -13.30 -9.25 0.67
CA GLU A 191 -14.62 -9.51 1.29
C GLU A 191 -14.75 -10.89 1.94
N ASP A 192 -14.10 -11.91 1.36
CA ASP A 192 -14.23 -13.32 1.74
C ASP A 192 -13.08 -13.80 2.65
N TYR A 193 -12.00 -13.03 2.82
CA TYR A 193 -10.81 -13.46 3.57
C TYR A 193 -11.14 -13.85 5.03
N PRO A 194 -10.73 -15.04 5.50
CA PRO A 194 -11.20 -15.55 6.77
C PRO A 194 -10.61 -14.87 8.02
N ASP A 195 -9.35 -14.44 8.00
CA ASP A 195 -8.55 -14.34 9.23
C ASP A 195 -7.90 -12.96 9.46
N TYR A 196 -8.62 -11.85 9.18
CA TYR A 196 -8.12 -10.49 9.43
C TYR A 196 -7.79 -10.22 10.91
N ASP A 197 -8.43 -10.93 11.83
CA ASP A 197 -8.23 -10.80 13.28
C ASP A 197 -6.85 -11.29 13.74
N SER A 198 -6.15 -12.02 12.88
CA SER A 198 -4.78 -12.53 13.12
C SER A 198 -3.70 -11.80 12.33
N GLN A 199 -4.07 -10.78 11.53
CA GLN A 199 -3.14 -10.06 10.66
C GLN A 199 -2.40 -8.95 11.39
N GLU A 200 -1.46 -8.32 10.69
CA GLU A 200 -0.88 -7.05 11.13
C GLU A 200 -1.76 -5.86 10.71
N LEU A 201 -1.53 -4.71 11.35
CA LEU A 201 -2.26 -3.47 11.07
C LEU A 201 -2.23 -3.13 9.57
N ASN A 202 -1.07 -3.33 8.92
CA ASN A 202 -0.89 -2.97 7.51
C ASN A 202 -1.90 -3.69 6.61
N THR A 203 -2.16 -4.97 6.84
CA THR A 203 -3.17 -5.73 6.08
C THR A 203 -4.56 -5.12 6.25
N ILE A 204 -4.95 -4.75 7.48
CA ILE A 204 -6.26 -4.11 7.72
C ILE A 204 -6.33 -2.73 7.05
N VAL A 205 -5.24 -1.95 7.13
CA VAL A 205 -5.12 -0.64 6.49
C VAL A 205 -5.26 -0.77 4.98
N TYR A 206 -4.51 -1.66 4.35
CA TYR A 206 -4.48 -1.80 2.89
C TYR A 206 -5.77 -2.42 2.35
N ALA A 207 -6.46 -3.27 3.11
CA ALA A 207 -7.84 -3.65 2.84
C ALA A 207 -8.75 -2.42 2.71
N LEU A 208 -8.76 -1.54 3.73
CA LEU A 208 -9.60 -0.36 3.75
C LEU A 208 -9.23 0.64 2.64
N LEU A 209 -7.94 0.88 2.41
CA LEU A 209 -7.46 1.74 1.32
C LEU A 209 -7.84 1.18 -0.05
N ALA A 210 -7.69 -0.13 -0.27
CA ALA A 210 -8.11 -0.77 -1.51
C ALA A 210 -9.61 -0.63 -1.75
N LEU A 211 -10.44 -0.88 -0.73
CA LEU A 211 -11.89 -0.72 -0.81
C LEU A 211 -12.28 0.73 -1.13
N ASP A 212 -11.62 1.71 -0.53
CA ASP A 212 -11.95 3.13 -0.67
C ASP A 212 -11.38 3.77 -1.92
N SER A 213 -10.34 3.17 -2.53
CA SER A 213 -9.63 3.73 -3.68
C SER A 213 -10.53 4.08 -4.85
N ASN A 214 -11.53 3.23 -5.12
CA ASN A 214 -12.56 3.44 -6.12
C ASN A 214 -13.98 3.51 -5.51
N GLN A 215 -14.09 3.65 -4.19
CA GLN A 215 -15.36 3.53 -3.46
C GLN A 215 -16.09 2.22 -3.80
N TYR A 216 -15.34 1.10 -3.83
CA TYR A 216 -15.90 -0.20 -4.18
C TYR A 216 -17.05 -0.55 -3.23
N ARG A 217 -18.21 -0.87 -3.81
CA ARG A 217 -19.38 -1.28 -3.04
C ARG A 217 -19.09 -2.61 -2.35
N VAL A 218 -19.14 -2.67 -1.03
CA VAL A 218 -18.99 -3.91 -0.26
C VAL A 218 -20.37 -4.47 0.08
N LYS A 219 -20.55 -5.79 0.01
CA LYS A 219 -21.81 -6.43 0.41
C LYS A 219 -21.98 -6.36 1.93
N GLU A 220 -23.19 -6.06 2.39
CA GLU A 220 -23.50 -6.06 3.83
C GLU A 220 -23.32 -7.44 4.48
N THR A 221 -23.44 -8.51 3.68
CA THR A 221 -23.23 -9.90 4.10
C THR A 221 -21.79 -10.38 3.89
N ALA A 222 -20.88 -9.52 3.43
CA ALA A 222 -19.47 -9.87 3.33
C ALA A 222 -18.93 -10.19 4.72
N ARG A 223 -17.92 -11.07 4.79
CA ARG A 223 -17.24 -11.35 6.06
C ARG A 223 -16.51 -10.11 6.54
N ASN A 224 -15.83 -9.44 5.62
CA ASN A 224 -15.08 -8.21 5.90
C ASN A 224 -15.80 -7.02 5.28
N THR A 225 -16.54 -6.32 6.13
CA THR A 225 -17.13 -5.02 5.81
C THR A 225 -16.18 -3.89 6.20
N ARG A 226 -16.38 -2.68 5.66
CA ARG A 226 -15.64 -1.50 6.14
C ARG A 226 -15.76 -1.32 7.65
N THR A 227 -16.98 -1.48 8.18
CA THR A 227 -17.24 -1.36 9.62
C THR A 227 -16.43 -2.38 10.42
N SER A 228 -16.47 -3.66 10.05
CA SER A 228 -15.74 -4.70 10.78
C SER A 228 -14.21 -4.57 10.66
N LEU A 229 -13.71 -4.03 9.54
CA LEU A 229 -12.28 -3.74 9.37
C LEU A 229 -11.86 -2.51 10.19
N LEU A 230 -12.69 -1.47 10.27
CA LEU A 230 -12.44 -0.30 11.12
C LEU A 230 -12.47 -0.66 12.61
N GLU A 231 -13.42 -1.48 13.03
CA GLU A 231 -13.47 -2.01 14.41
C GLU A 231 -12.19 -2.78 14.75
N GLN A 232 -11.67 -3.59 13.83
CA GLN A 232 -10.38 -4.27 14.00
C GLN A 232 -9.20 -3.30 14.02
N LEU A 233 -9.18 -2.31 13.14
CA LEU A 233 -8.12 -1.28 13.09
C LEU A 233 -7.97 -0.59 14.45
N LEU A 234 -9.08 -0.23 15.09
CA LEU A 234 -9.06 0.44 16.40
C LEU A 234 -8.46 -0.42 17.52
N LEU A 235 -8.46 -1.75 17.40
CA LEU A 235 -7.85 -2.63 18.41
C LEU A 235 -6.33 -2.46 18.51
N TYR A 236 -5.69 -1.90 17.48
CA TYR A 236 -4.24 -1.66 17.45
C TYR A 236 -3.85 -0.31 18.07
N GLN A 237 -4.82 0.53 18.43
CA GLN A 237 -4.54 1.77 19.14
C GLN A 237 -4.24 1.47 20.61
N ASN A 238 -3.07 1.92 21.07
CA ASN A 238 -2.62 1.77 22.45
C ASN A 238 -3.06 2.96 23.31
N GLU A 239 -2.89 2.84 24.62
CA GLU A 239 -3.20 3.90 25.59
C GLU A 239 -2.39 5.20 25.38
N ASP A 240 -1.23 5.11 24.71
CA ASP A 240 -0.42 6.27 24.30
C ASP A 240 -1.01 7.03 23.10
N GLY A 241 -2.15 6.56 22.57
CA GLY A 241 -2.84 7.12 21.40
C GLY A 241 -2.27 6.70 20.05
N GLY A 242 -1.07 6.11 20.02
CA GLY A 242 -0.47 5.58 18.80
C GLY A 242 -1.03 4.21 18.42
N PHE A 243 -0.77 3.80 17.18
CA PHE A 243 -1.11 2.46 16.69
C PHE A 243 0.14 1.60 16.60
N ALA A 244 0.02 0.34 17.02
CA ALA A 244 1.05 -0.68 16.83
C ALA A 244 0.88 -1.41 15.49
N GLU A 245 1.95 -2.00 14.98
CA GLU A 245 1.90 -2.88 13.81
C GLU A 245 1.25 -4.22 14.15
N LEU A 246 1.54 -4.72 15.35
CA LEU A 246 1.01 -5.97 15.91
C LEU A 246 0.31 -5.68 17.23
N LEU A 247 -0.78 -6.40 17.52
CA LEU A 247 -1.45 -6.31 18.81
C LEU A 247 -0.46 -6.54 19.96
N ASN A 248 -0.63 -5.80 21.04
CA ASN A 248 0.22 -5.84 22.25
C ASN A 248 1.70 -5.50 22.03
N HIS A 249 2.03 -4.79 20.94
CA HIS A 249 3.36 -4.22 20.72
C HIS A 249 3.33 -2.70 20.90
N SER A 250 4.51 -2.09 20.98
CA SER A 250 4.63 -0.63 21.05
C SER A 250 4.11 0.04 19.78
N SER A 251 3.50 1.20 19.96
CA SER A 251 3.07 2.07 18.87
C SER A 251 4.25 2.49 17.99
N THR A 252 3.99 2.75 16.71
CA THR A 252 5.00 3.31 15.79
C THR A 252 4.44 4.52 15.04
N PRO A 253 5.29 5.49 14.64
CA PRO A 253 4.84 6.60 13.80
C PRO A 253 4.25 6.14 12.46
N SER A 254 4.85 5.13 11.80
CA SER A 254 4.35 4.61 10.52
C SER A 254 2.96 3.98 10.64
N SER A 255 2.78 3.09 11.61
CA SER A 255 1.50 2.43 11.90
C SER A 255 0.41 3.46 12.23
N THR A 256 0.74 4.42 13.10
CA THR A 256 -0.18 5.51 13.47
C THR A 256 -0.58 6.33 12.25
N ALA A 257 0.39 6.76 11.43
CA ALA A 257 0.11 7.56 10.25
C ALA A 257 -0.76 6.85 9.21
N LEU A 258 -0.53 5.55 8.99
CA LEU A 258 -1.36 4.73 8.09
C LEU A 258 -2.80 4.59 8.61
N ALA A 259 -2.96 4.30 9.90
CA ALA A 259 -4.29 4.24 10.53
C ALA A 259 -5.03 5.58 10.42
N LEU A 260 -4.35 6.70 10.68
CA LEU A 260 -4.91 8.05 10.53
C LEU A 260 -5.29 8.37 9.08
N THR A 261 -4.48 7.94 8.11
CA THR A 261 -4.79 8.11 6.68
C THR A 261 -6.08 7.39 6.30
N VAL A 262 -6.31 6.18 6.83
CA VAL A 262 -7.59 5.48 6.67
C VAL A 262 -8.72 6.22 7.38
N LEU A 263 -8.56 6.52 8.66
CA LEU A 263 -9.59 7.16 9.50
C LEU A 263 -10.01 8.54 9.00
N SER A 264 -9.18 9.23 8.23
CA SER A 264 -9.53 10.50 7.59
C SER A 264 -10.84 10.43 6.77
N ASN A 265 -11.14 9.26 6.20
CA ASN A 265 -12.36 9.01 5.41
C ASN A 265 -13.61 8.70 6.25
N TYR A 266 -13.44 8.56 7.56
CA TYR A 266 -14.43 8.01 8.48
C TYR A 266 -14.66 8.85 9.74
N GLN A 267 -13.79 9.80 10.07
CA GLN A 267 -13.82 10.57 11.32
C GLN A 267 -15.17 11.23 11.65
N GLU A 268 -15.97 11.60 10.64
CA GLU A 268 -17.29 12.20 10.86
C GLU A 268 -18.42 11.19 11.12
N ARG A 269 -18.16 9.88 10.97
CA ARG A 269 -19.19 8.83 11.06
C ARG A 269 -19.47 8.39 12.48
N GLN A 270 -18.46 8.39 13.34
CA GLN A 270 -18.55 7.95 14.73
C GLN A 270 -17.57 8.76 15.60
N VAL A 271 -17.98 9.06 16.83
CA VAL A 271 -17.17 9.81 17.80
C VAL A 271 -15.87 9.08 18.10
N ASP A 272 -15.92 7.76 18.26
CA ASP A 272 -14.75 6.92 18.54
C ASP A 272 -13.66 7.05 17.46
N TYR A 273 -14.03 7.24 16.19
CA TYR A 273 -13.07 7.47 15.11
C TYR A 273 -12.40 8.84 15.22
N GLN A 274 -13.16 9.87 15.58
CA GLN A 274 -12.63 11.21 15.80
C GLN A 274 -11.69 11.24 17.02
N GLU A 275 -12.06 10.57 18.11
CA GLU A 275 -11.22 10.45 19.30
C GLU A 275 -9.92 9.69 19.01
N ALA A 276 -10.01 8.58 18.26
CA ALA A 276 -8.84 7.84 17.80
C ALA A 276 -7.91 8.70 16.94
N VAL A 277 -8.47 9.51 16.04
CA VAL A 277 -7.69 10.46 15.22
C VAL A 277 -6.95 11.47 16.09
N GLN A 278 -7.65 12.10 17.06
CA GLN A 278 -7.04 13.10 17.92
C GLN A 278 -5.94 12.53 18.82
N ALA A 279 -6.13 11.31 19.34
CA ALA A 279 -5.13 10.60 20.13
C ALA A 279 -3.90 10.27 19.28
N GLY A 280 -4.10 9.76 18.05
CA GLY A 280 -3.00 9.46 17.11
C GLY A 280 -2.21 10.70 16.69
N LEU A 281 -2.88 11.83 16.44
CA LEU A 281 -2.20 13.09 16.15
C LEU A 281 -1.34 13.59 17.32
N SER A 282 -1.82 13.39 18.55
CA SER A 282 -1.08 13.75 19.76
C SER A 282 0.17 12.88 19.89
N TYR A 283 0.03 11.56 19.73
CA TYR A 283 1.15 10.62 19.69
C TYR A 283 2.21 11.00 18.63
N LEU A 284 1.79 11.30 17.40
CA LEU A 284 2.73 11.69 16.34
C LEU A 284 3.46 13.01 16.65
N SER A 285 2.76 14.01 17.19
CA SER A 285 3.39 15.29 17.56
C SER A 285 4.43 15.13 18.68
N GLU A 286 4.16 14.26 19.65
CA GLU A 286 5.04 13.99 20.80
C GLU A 286 6.26 13.13 20.43
N THR A 287 6.11 12.20 19.48
CA THR A 287 7.18 11.29 19.04
C THR A 287 8.12 11.88 17.99
N GLN A 288 7.69 12.96 17.31
CA GLN A 288 8.54 13.70 16.38
C GLN A 288 9.76 14.30 17.09
N GLN A 289 10.96 14.02 16.56
CA GLN A 289 12.22 14.45 17.17
C GLN A 289 12.45 15.96 17.03
N PRO A 290 13.36 16.56 17.83
CA PRO A 290 13.62 18.00 17.79
C PRO A 290 14.08 18.54 16.42
N ASP A 291 14.75 17.73 15.61
CA ASP A 291 15.18 18.04 14.24
C ASP A 291 14.10 17.76 13.17
N GLY A 292 12.93 17.31 13.61
CA GLY A 292 11.73 17.07 12.82
C GLY A 292 11.57 15.64 12.29
N ILE A 293 12.58 14.77 12.45
CA ILE A 293 12.53 13.40 11.94
C ILE A 293 11.62 12.51 12.80
N PHE A 294 11.18 11.40 12.23
CA PHE A 294 10.55 10.32 12.97
C PHE A 294 11.51 9.15 13.14
N LEU A 295 11.49 8.57 14.36
CA LEU A 295 12.14 7.29 14.63
C LEU A 295 11.08 6.19 14.57
N ASP A 296 11.17 5.32 13.58
CA ASP A 296 10.37 4.10 13.51
C ASP A 296 11.15 2.93 14.09
N ARG A 297 10.62 2.31 15.15
CA ARG A 297 11.30 1.26 15.93
C ARG A 297 12.74 1.64 16.34
N GLY A 298 12.92 2.91 16.69
CA GLY A 298 14.20 3.47 17.15
C GLY A 298 15.21 3.79 16.05
N LYS A 299 14.81 3.74 14.78
CA LYS A 299 15.65 4.14 13.64
C LYS A 299 15.01 5.30 12.89
N GLU A 300 15.83 6.22 12.42
CA GLU A 300 15.39 7.26 11.50
C GLU A 300 14.68 6.64 10.28
N SER A 301 13.57 7.25 9.86
CA SER A 301 12.75 6.76 8.76
C SER A 301 12.14 7.90 7.96
N SER A 302 12.58 8.04 6.71
CA SER A 302 11.96 8.94 5.74
C SER A 302 10.58 8.45 5.34
N SER A 303 10.38 7.14 5.24
CA SER A 303 9.07 6.56 4.94
C SER A 303 8.04 6.83 6.04
N ALA A 304 8.43 6.85 7.32
CA ALA A 304 7.57 7.28 8.42
C ALA A 304 7.19 8.77 8.28
N THR A 305 8.19 9.62 7.99
CA THR A 305 7.96 11.07 7.76
C THR A 305 6.98 11.31 6.60
N ALA A 306 7.14 10.58 5.49
CA ALA A 306 6.25 10.66 4.33
C ALA A 306 4.82 10.17 4.64
N LYS A 307 4.67 9.08 5.41
CA LYS A 307 3.37 8.59 5.86
C LYS A 307 2.67 9.62 6.76
N VAL A 308 3.39 10.23 7.71
CA VAL A 308 2.83 11.27 8.60
C VAL A 308 2.37 12.47 7.78
N LEU A 309 3.20 12.95 6.86
CA LEU A 309 2.84 14.04 5.95
C LEU A 309 1.57 13.71 5.14
N THR A 310 1.47 12.50 4.62
CA THR A 310 0.27 12.01 3.92
C THR A 310 -0.96 11.99 4.83
N ALA A 311 -0.81 11.56 6.08
CA ALA A 311 -1.91 11.53 7.05
C ALA A 311 -2.41 12.93 7.39
N LEU A 312 -1.51 13.90 7.61
CA LEU A 312 -1.89 15.28 7.89
C LEU A 312 -2.69 15.90 6.75
N ILE A 313 -2.20 15.74 5.51
CA ILE A 313 -2.91 16.26 4.32
C ILE A 313 -4.25 15.56 4.15
N SER A 314 -4.33 14.25 4.40
CA SER A 314 -5.59 13.50 4.32
C SER A 314 -6.61 13.96 5.36
N LEU A 315 -6.15 14.45 6.51
CA LEU A 315 -6.97 15.00 7.59
C LEU A 315 -7.25 16.51 7.45
N ASP A 316 -6.89 17.12 6.32
CA ASP A 316 -6.99 18.57 6.08
C ASP A 316 -6.23 19.43 7.11
N ILE A 317 -5.11 18.91 7.63
CA ILE A 317 -4.24 19.62 8.57
C ILE A 317 -3.19 20.43 7.79
N PRO A 318 -3.04 21.75 8.07
CA PRO A 318 -2.02 22.59 7.42
C PRO A 318 -0.59 22.10 7.66
N LEU A 319 0.29 22.31 6.67
CA LEU A 319 1.70 21.88 6.76
C LEU A 319 2.53 22.68 7.77
N ASP A 320 2.05 23.85 8.17
CA ASP A 320 2.59 24.72 9.21
C ASP A 320 1.91 24.56 10.57
N ASP A 321 1.10 23.50 10.77
CA ASP A 321 0.55 23.19 12.09
C ASP A 321 1.68 23.09 13.13
N GLU A 322 1.63 23.96 14.14
CA GLU A 322 2.70 24.14 15.13
C GLU A 322 3.06 22.85 15.87
N ARG A 323 2.13 21.87 15.93
CA ARG A 323 2.39 20.55 16.53
C ARG A 323 3.47 19.77 15.76
N PHE A 324 3.57 20.00 14.45
CA PHE A 324 4.43 19.25 13.52
C PHE A 324 5.59 20.05 12.93
N VAL A 325 5.68 21.34 13.23
CA VAL A 325 6.83 22.19 12.90
C VAL A 325 7.85 22.12 14.03
N LYS A 326 9.05 21.57 13.75
CA LYS A 326 10.15 21.49 14.73
C LYS A 326 11.35 22.28 14.24
N GLN A 327 11.94 23.12 15.10
CA GLN A 327 13.06 24.00 14.75
C GLN A 327 12.82 24.85 13.48
N ASN A 328 11.59 25.33 13.27
CA ASN A 328 11.15 26.07 12.08
C ASN A 328 11.24 25.27 10.76
N HIS A 329 11.22 23.94 10.84
CA HIS A 329 11.13 23.07 9.68
C HIS A 329 9.79 22.34 9.66
N THR A 330 9.11 22.43 8.52
CA THR A 330 7.92 21.63 8.19
C THR A 330 8.30 20.19 7.87
N LEU A 331 7.34 19.26 7.92
CA LEU A 331 7.59 17.86 7.56
C LEU A 331 8.00 17.67 6.10
N ASN A 332 7.53 18.52 5.18
CA ASN A 332 7.98 18.50 3.79
C ASN A 332 9.48 18.82 3.70
N GLU A 333 9.94 19.87 4.37
CA GLU A 333 11.37 20.21 4.39
C GLU A 333 12.22 19.12 5.04
N VAL A 334 11.70 18.42 6.05
CA VAL A 334 12.36 17.25 6.64
C VAL A 334 12.43 16.11 5.62
N LEU A 335 11.34 15.78 4.92
CA LEU A 335 11.28 14.73 3.90
C LEU A 335 12.26 15.02 2.74
N MET A 336 12.39 16.28 2.31
CA MET A 336 13.30 16.65 1.23
C MET A 336 14.78 16.41 1.55
N ARG A 337 15.16 16.24 2.83
CA ARG A 337 16.54 15.89 3.23
C ARG A 337 16.97 14.50 2.74
N TYR A 338 16.01 13.62 2.47
CA TYR A 338 16.27 12.24 2.05
C TYR A 338 16.35 12.07 0.52
N VAL A 339 16.10 13.13 -0.25
CA VAL A 339 16.26 13.11 -1.71
C VAL A 339 17.72 12.86 -2.05
N ARG A 340 17.97 11.94 -2.98
CA ARG A 340 19.30 11.59 -3.48
C ARG A 340 19.53 12.17 -4.87
N LEU A 341 20.80 12.23 -5.27
CA LEU A 341 21.21 12.81 -6.56
C LEU A 341 20.64 12.07 -7.78
N ASP A 342 20.25 10.81 -7.60
CA ASP A 342 19.62 9.99 -8.65
C ASP A 342 18.10 10.20 -8.75
N GLY A 343 17.51 11.02 -7.88
CA GLY A 343 16.09 11.33 -7.85
C GLY A 343 15.26 10.48 -6.89
N GLY A 344 15.81 9.38 -6.37
CA GLY A 344 15.15 8.54 -5.37
C GLY A 344 15.26 9.12 -3.96
N PHE A 345 14.58 8.48 -3.02
CA PHE A 345 14.64 8.79 -1.59
C PHE A 345 15.33 7.66 -0.84
N SER A 346 16.22 8.00 0.10
CA SER A 346 16.80 7.01 1.00
C SER A 346 15.93 6.83 2.26
N GLU A 347 15.92 5.64 2.85
CA GLU A 347 15.14 5.39 4.09
C GLU A 347 15.75 6.10 5.31
N MET A 348 17.08 6.06 5.43
CA MET A 348 17.85 6.81 6.43
C MET A 348 18.72 7.86 5.73
N LEU A 349 19.14 8.88 6.48
CA LEU A 349 19.96 9.94 5.90
C LEU A 349 21.29 9.38 5.37
N ASP A 350 21.74 9.94 4.25
CA ASP A 350 23.00 9.60 3.59
C ASP A 350 23.14 8.15 3.07
N GLN A 351 22.06 7.38 3.02
CA GLN A 351 22.04 6.07 2.36
C GLN A 351 21.73 6.17 0.86
N ASP A 352 21.83 5.04 0.17
CA ASP A 352 21.36 4.90 -1.20
C ASP A 352 19.83 5.00 -1.26
N SER A 353 19.32 5.34 -2.44
CA SER A 353 17.88 5.38 -2.69
C SER A 353 17.24 4.00 -2.48
N ASP A 354 16.11 3.99 -1.79
CA ASP A 354 15.34 2.81 -1.43
C ASP A 354 13.96 2.86 -2.10
N VAL A 355 13.47 1.70 -2.53
CA VAL A 355 12.21 1.58 -3.28
C VAL A 355 11.03 1.99 -2.41
N VAL A 356 10.94 1.49 -1.18
CA VAL A 356 9.83 1.74 -0.27
C VAL A 356 9.83 3.20 0.17
N ALA A 357 11.01 3.74 0.53
CA ALA A 357 11.15 5.15 0.85
C ALA A 357 10.69 6.05 -0.30
N THR A 358 11.08 5.72 -1.54
CA THR A 358 10.68 6.46 -2.74
C THR A 358 9.18 6.36 -3.03
N GLU A 359 8.57 5.18 -2.86
CA GLU A 359 7.12 4.99 -3.01
C GLU A 359 6.34 5.90 -2.04
N TYR A 360 6.66 5.86 -0.74
CA TYR A 360 5.95 6.71 0.22
C TYR A 360 6.23 8.20 0.02
N ALA A 361 7.43 8.58 -0.43
CA ALA A 361 7.71 9.97 -0.79
C ALA A 361 6.88 10.44 -2.00
N ILE A 362 6.69 9.59 -3.02
CA ILE A 362 5.80 9.88 -4.15
C ILE A 362 4.36 10.06 -3.66
N LEU A 363 3.88 9.22 -2.75
CA LEU A 363 2.53 9.34 -2.20
C LEU A 363 2.35 10.65 -1.42
N ALA A 364 3.32 11.02 -0.58
CA ALA A 364 3.28 12.28 0.16
C ALA A 364 3.30 13.51 -0.77
N LEU A 365 4.20 13.52 -1.77
CA LEU A 365 4.28 14.60 -2.75
C LEU A 365 3.03 14.66 -3.65
N SER A 366 2.47 13.51 -4.02
CA SER A 366 1.20 13.44 -4.77
C SER A 366 0.03 13.98 -3.93
N SER A 367 0.00 13.66 -2.64
CA SER A 367 -0.96 14.22 -1.69
C SER A 367 -0.82 15.74 -1.58
N MET A 368 0.41 16.26 -1.48
CA MET A 368 0.68 17.70 -1.47
C MET A 368 0.23 18.40 -2.76
N LYS A 369 0.51 17.81 -3.91
CA LYS A 369 0.11 18.33 -5.23
C LYS A 369 -1.41 18.45 -5.35
N GLN A 370 -2.13 17.46 -4.83
CA GLN A 370 -3.59 17.36 -4.95
C GLN A 370 -4.34 18.02 -3.78
N GLY A 371 -3.67 18.23 -2.64
CA GLY A 371 -4.28 18.73 -1.40
C GLY A 371 -5.29 17.77 -0.79
N LYS A 372 -5.09 16.45 -0.91
CA LYS A 372 -6.03 15.42 -0.43
C LYS A 372 -5.38 14.05 -0.29
N ASN A 373 -6.14 13.09 0.26
CA ASN A 373 -5.75 11.68 0.37
C ASN A 373 -5.37 11.07 -1.00
N PRO A 374 -4.12 10.60 -1.20
CA PRO A 374 -3.64 10.11 -2.50
C PRO A 374 -4.18 8.72 -2.85
N TYR A 375 -4.74 7.99 -1.89
CA TYR A 375 -5.27 6.64 -2.11
C TYR A 375 -6.64 6.63 -2.79
N GLN A 376 -7.27 7.78 -3.01
CA GLN A 376 -8.60 7.89 -3.62
C GLN A 376 -8.54 8.43 -5.06
N LEU A 377 -9.22 7.74 -5.97
CA LEU A 377 -9.43 8.25 -7.31
C LEU A 377 -10.34 9.48 -7.29
N SER A 378 -9.87 10.55 -7.92
CA SER A 378 -10.70 11.75 -8.16
C SER A 378 -11.94 11.45 -9.00
N ASN A 379 -11.81 10.51 -9.95
CA ASN A 379 -12.87 10.09 -10.85
C ASN A 379 -13.01 8.56 -10.74
N PRO A 380 -14.05 8.07 -10.03
CA PRO A 380 -14.25 6.64 -9.88
C PRO A 380 -14.41 5.92 -11.22
N LEU A 381 -13.76 4.77 -11.35
CA LEU A 381 -13.95 3.83 -12.43
C LEU A 381 -15.37 3.25 -12.37
N GLN A 382 -15.97 3.03 -13.54
CA GLN A 382 -17.27 2.38 -13.62
C GLN A 382 -17.13 0.88 -13.36
N ASP A 383 -17.94 0.36 -12.44
CA ASP A 383 -18.07 -1.08 -12.24
C ASP A 383 -18.79 -1.69 -13.44
N THR A 384 -18.05 -2.37 -14.32
CA THR A 384 -18.59 -3.07 -15.49
C THR A 384 -19.33 -4.37 -15.14
N ASN A 385 -19.85 -4.48 -13.91
CA ASN A 385 -20.69 -5.58 -13.45
C ASN A 385 -22.19 -5.26 -13.42
N SER A 386 -22.61 -4.11 -13.95
CA SER A 386 -24.03 -3.90 -14.27
C SER A 386 -24.39 -4.61 -15.57
N ALA A 387 -24.64 -5.92 -15.50
CA ALA A 387 -25.50 -6.60 -16.45
C ALA A 387 -26.94 -6.09 -16.25
N SER A 388 -27.22 -4.86 -16.70
CA SER A 388 -28.59 -4.40 -16.89
C SER A 388 -29.12 -5.05 -18.17
N SER A 389 -30.17 -5.83 -17.99
CA SER A 389 -31.05 -6.35 -19.03
C SER A 389 -31.28 -5.33 -20.15
N ALA A 390 -31.22 -5.84 -21.38
CA ALA A 390 -31.50 -5.12 -22.61
C ALA A 390 -32.73 -4.21 -22.52
N ASP A 391 -32.57 -2.96 -22.96
CA ASP A 391 -33.60 -2.28 -23.72
C ASP A 391 -32.96 -1.64 -24.95
N THR A 392 -33.15 -2.30 -26.09
CA THR A 392 -32.70 -1.82 -27.39
C THR A 392 -33.72 -0.81 -27.92
N SER A 393 -33.36 0.47 -27.96
CA SER A 393 -33.95 1.40 -28.93
C SER A 393 -32.86 2.27 -29.55
N GLY A 394 -32.93 2.36 -30.87
CA GLY A 394 -31.80 2.61 -31.74
C GLY A 394 -31.19 4.01 -31.67
N VAL A 395 -29.86 4.04 -31.79
CA VAL A 395 -29.16 5.05 -32.58
C VAL A 395 -28.19 4.31 -33.49
N GLU A 396 -28.46 4.34 -34.79
CA GLU A 396 -27.57 3.83 -35.82
C GLU A 396 -26.18 4.46 -35.68
N ARG A 397 -25.15 3.63 -35.56
CA ARG A 397 -23.77 3.99 -35.91
C ARG A 397 -23.27 2.99 -36.94
N GLU A 398 -22.78 3.52 -38.05
CA GLU A 398 -22.33 2.76 -39.22
C GLU A 398 -21.29 1.67 -38.89
N PRO A 399 -21.27 0.56 -39.65
CA PRO A 399 -20.40 -0.57 -39.37
C PRO A 399 -18.97 -0.31 -39.83
N LEU A 400 -18.06 -0.15 -38.89
CA LEU A 400 -16.63 -0.32 -39.15
C LEU A 400 -16.34 -1.82 -39.37
N ARG A 401 -16.07 -2.14 -40.65
CA ARG A 401 -15.31 -3.27 -41.24
C ARG A 401 -15.08 -4.51 -40.35
N GLY A 402 -15.52 -5.66 -40.88
CA GLY A 402 -15.56 -6.98 -40.25
C GLY A 402 -14.24 -7.68 -39.86
N PRO A 403 -14.32 -8.96 -39.46
CA PRO A 403 -13.41 -9.58 -38.51
C PRO A 403 -12.07 -9.96 -39.12
N VAL A 404 -10.97 -9.45 -38.57
CA VAL A 404 -9.63 -10.00 -38.80
C VAL A 404 -9.43 -11.17 -37.84
N LYS A 405 -9.21 -12.37 -38.41
CA LYS A 405 -8.96 -13.61 -37.67
C LYS A 405 -7.66 -13.50 -36.87
N ILE A 406 -7.77 -13.50 -35.55
CA ILE A 406 -6.65 -13.56 -34.60
C ILE A 406 -6.16 -15.01 -34.55
N THR A 407 -5.05 -15.35 -35.22
CA THR A 407 -4.38 -16.66 -34.99
C THR A 407 -2.87 -16.70 -35.27
N VAL A 408 -2.13 -15.59 -35.35
CA VAL A 408 -0.67 -15.68 -35.65
C VAL A 408 0.26 -14.84 -34.75
N ILE A 409 -0.24 -14.08 -33.77
CA ILE A 409 0.65 -13.16 -33.02
C ILE A 409 1.39 -13.85 -31.85
N ILE A 410 0.91 -14.98 -31.34
CA ILE A 410 1.52 -15.63 -30.15
C ILE A 410 2.86 -16.33 -30.47
N SER A 411 3.09 -16.79 -31.72
CA SER A 411 4.36 -17.47 -32.06
C SER A 411 5.51 -16.51 -32.35
N ALA A 412 5.25 -15.32 -32.88
CA ALA A 412 6.28 -14.33 -33.18
C ALA A 412 6.90 -13.74 -31.91
N VAL A 413 6.07 -13.53 -30.87
CA VAL A 413 6.52 -12.94 -29.59
C VAL A 413 7.42 -13.90 -28.82
N ILE A 414 7.10 -15.21 -28.80
CA ILE A 414 7.93 -16.22 -28.14
C ILE A 414 9.28 -16.40 -28.86
N VAL A 415 9.32 -16.31 -30.19
CA VAL A 415 10.57 -16.43 -30.96
C VAL A 415 11.50 -15.23 -30.73
N VAL A 416 10.95 -14.02 -30.57
CA VAL A 416 11.76 -12.82 -30.28
C VAL A 416 12.32 -12.87 -28.86
N ILE A 417 11.54 -13.34 -27.88
CA ILE A 417 12.00 -13.51 -26.48
C ILE A 417 13.10 -14.57 -26.38
N LEU A 418 12.94 -15.71 -27.09
CA LEU A 418 13.98 -16.74 -27.13
C LEU A 418 15.26 -16.28 -27.86
N ALA A 419 15.14 -15.48 -28.92
CA ALA A 419 16.30 -14.91 -29.60
C ALA A 419 17.07 -13.93 -28.71
N ALA A 420 16.37 -13.08 -27.95
CA ALA A 420 16.99 -12.16 -26.99
C ALA A 420 17.71 -12.91 -25.85
N ALA A 421 17.11 -13.98 -25.31
CA ALA A 421 17.73 -14.81 -24.29
C ALA A 421 19.00 -15.52 -24.80
N VAL A 422 19.01 -16.01 -26.04
CA VAL A 422 20.18 -16.65 -26.66
C VAL A 422 21.31 -15.65 -26.91
N VAL A 423 21.00 -14.41 -27.29
CA VAL A 423 21.99 -13.33 -27.48
C VAL A 423 22.63 -12.94 -26.12
N ASN A 424 21.83 -12.83 -25.05
CA ASN A 424 22.35 -12.57 -23.70
C ASN A 424 23.22 -13.72 -23.16
N LEU A 425 22.85 -14.98 -23.43
CA LEU A 425 23.67 -16.13 -23.05
C LEU A 425 24.97 -16.25 -23.86
N ALA A 426 24.99 -15.78 -25.11
CA ALA A 426 26.19 -15.74 -25.94
C ALA A 426 27.14 -14.62 -25.51
N GLY A 427 26.61 -13.44 -25.17
CA GLY A 427 27.38 -12.29 -24.68
C GLY A 427 28.08 -12.58 -23.35
N SER A 428 27.38 -13.17 -22.38
CA SER A 428 27.96 -13.55 -21.08
C SER A 428 29.08 -14.60 -21.19
N ARG A 429 28.98 -15.53 -22.16
CA ARG A 429 30.04 -16.52 -22.44
C ARG A 429 31.27 -15.92 -23.11
N GLN A 430 31.10 -14.87 -23.93
CA GLN A 430 32.21 -14.14 -24.55
C GLN A 430 32.97 -13.33 -23.49
N GLN A 431 32.25 -12.63 -22.60
CA GLN A 431 32.85 -11.88 -21.49
C GLN A 431 33.61 -12.79 -20.52
N LYS A 432 33.06 -13.98 -20.21
CA LYS A 432 33.75 -14.95 -19.35
C LYS A 432 35.05 -15.47 -19.97
N LYS A 433 35.07 -15.72 -21.29
CA LYS A 433 36.29 -16.14 -22.00
C LYS A 433 37.33 -15.03 -22.09
N GLN A 434 36.92 -13.77 -22.26
CA GLN A 434 37.86 -12.64 -22.25
C GLN A 434 38.49 -12.44 -20.88
N LYS A 435 37.71 -12.61 -19.80
CA LYS A 435 38.22 -12.53 -18.43
C LYS A 435 39.18 -13.67 -18.09
N GLU A 436 38.86 -14.91 -18.48
CA GLU A 436 39.75 -16.07 -18.31
C GLU A 436 41.04 -15.98 -19.14
N GLN A 437 41.03 -15.28 -20.28
CA GLN A 437 42.21 -15.03 -21.11
C GLN A 437 43.10 -13.95 -20.50
N GLN A 438 42.50 -12.88 -19.97
CA GLN A 438 43.19 -11.78 -19.30
C GLN A 438 43.85 -12.22 -17.99
N ASP A 439 43.17 -13.06 -17.21
CA ASP A 439 43.73 -13.66 -15.98
C ASP A 439 44.88 -14.64 -16.28
N HIS A 440 44.91 -15.26 -17.47
CA HIS A 440 45.99 -16.19 -17.86
C HIS A 440 47.25 -15.46 -18.36
N ASP A 441 47.09 -14.29 -18.98
CA ASP A 441 48.22 -13.46 -19.43
C ASP A 441 48.89 -12.74 -18.24
N GLU A 442 48.15 -12.36 -17.19
CA GLU A 442 48.72 -11.78 -15.94
C GLU A 442 49.51 -12.79 -15.08
N ILE A 443 49.36 -14.10 -15.29
CA ILE A 443 50.09 -15.15 -14.54
C ILE A 443 51.42 -15.51 -15.25
N HIS A 444 51.67 -15.00 -16.45
CA HIS A 444 52.86 -15.30 -17.26
C HIS A 444 53.76 -14.09 -17.58
N GLU A 445 53.49 -12.91 -17.03
CA GLU A 445 54.50 -11.86 -16.77
C GLU A 445 55.08 -12.01 -15.35
#